data_AF-A0A5E4A1W8-F1
#
_entry.id   AF-A0A5E4A1W8-F1
#
_cell.length_a   1.000
_cell.length_b   1.000
_cell.length_c   1.000
_cell.angle_alpha   90.00
_cell.angle_beta   90.00
_cell.angle_gamma   90.00
#
_symmetry.space_group_name_H-M   'P 1'
#
loop_
_entity.id
_entity.type
_entity.pdbx_description
1 polymer ?
#
loop_
_entity_poly.entity_id
_entity_poly.type
_entity_poly.pdbx_seq_one_letter_code
_entity_poly.pdbx_strand_id
1 'polypeptide(L)'
;MSKEPDEDVDLFDMEQFKRSFKKILQRALKNVTISFRDAEENAIWIRIAWGTQCTKPNQYKPTYVVHYPQTPYAFTSSRLKSIMPLLGQALTVASKHHQIVKMDLRSRHLDSLKAIVFKQYDQTFENHNSTTPLQERCLGLDVNMDSRIIHENEVEKERVQRITQESFGDYPQPQLEFAQYKLETKFKSDLNGGILAERKEPLRCLIKFSSPHLLEALKSLAPAGIADAPLSPLLTCIPNKGMNYFKIRDK
;
A
#
# COMPACT_ATOMS: atom_id res chain seq x y z
N MET A 1 -42.22 26.03 5.68
CA MET A 1 -42.40 24.81 4.87
C MET A 1 -41.18 24.62 3.97
N SER A 2 -40.02 24.38 4.57
CA SER A 2 -38.80 24.03 3.85
C SER A 2 -38.84 22.52 3.62
N LYS A 3 -38.71 22.05 2.38
CA LYS A 3 -38.49 20.61 2.16
C LYS A 3 -37.07 20.27 2.58
N GLU A 4 -36.93 19.28 3.45
CA GLU A 4 -35.65 18.60 3.67
C GLU A 4 -35.25 17.90 2.37
N PRO A 5 -33.95 17.81 2.04
CA PRO A 5 -33.50 16.94 0.96
C PRO A 5 -33.70 15.49 1.41
N ASP A 6 -34.47 14.74 0.63
CA ASP A 6 -34.48 13.28 0.72
C ASP A 6 -33.07 12.80 0.41
N GLU A 7 -32.29 12.45 1.45
CA GLU A 7 -31.04 11.71 1.28
C GLU A 7 -31.40 10.27 0.92
N ASP A 8 -31.81 10.10 -0.34
CA ASP A 8 -32.05 8.82 -0.99
C ASP A 8 -30.68 8.12 -1.14
N VAL A 9 -30.24 7.49 -0.04
CA VAL A 9 -28.98 6.74 0.02
C VAL A 9 -29.06 5.67 -1.05
N ASP A 10 -28.30 5.81 -2.14
CA ASP A 10 -28.20 4.83 -3.24
C ASP A 10 -27.56 3.53 -2.71
N LEU A 11 -28.39 2.75 -2.01
CA LEU A 11 -28.05 1.51 -1.37
C LEU A 11 -27.57 0.53 -2.44
N PHE A 12 -26.28 0.25 -2.41
CA PHE A 12 -25.63 -0.59 -3.41
C PHE A 12 -26.24 -2.01 -3.41
N ASP A 13 -27.13 -2.30 -4.38
CA ASP A 13 -27.68 -3.65 -4.56
C ASP A 13 -26.58 -4.61 -5.05
N MET A 14 -26.07 -5.37 -4.09
CA MET A 14 -25.08 -6.44 -4.25
C MET A 14 -25.50 -7.49 -5.28
N GLU A 15 -26.78 -7.83 -5.35
CA GLU A 15 -27.29 -8.80 -6.31
C GLU A 15 -27.44 -8.17 -7.69
N GLN A 16 -27.79 -6.88 -7.80
CA GLN A 16 -27.70 -6.14 -9.07
C GLN A 16 -26.25 -6.08 -9.56
N PHE A 17 -25.29 -5.79 -8.70
CA PHE A 17 -23.86 -5.82 -9.03
C PHE A 17 -23.43 -7.20 -9.54
N LYS A 18 -23.66 -8.28 -8.77
CA LYS A 18 -23.30 -9.66 -9.15
C LYS A 18 -23.93 -10.06 -10.50
N ARG A 19 -25.22 -9.75 -10.72
CA ARG A 19 -25.94 -10.01 -11.98
C ARG A 19 -25.36 -9.22 -13.15
N SER A 20 -25.12 -7.92 -12.98
CA SER A 20 -24.60 -7.03 -14.02
C SER A 20 -23.16 -7.40 -14.41
N PHE A 21 -22.28 -7.55 -13.42
CA PHE A 21 -20.89 -7.98 -13.61
C PHE A 21 -20.78 -9.29 -14.40
N LYS A 22 -21.56 -10.30 -14.00
CA LYS A 22 -21.63 -11.59 -14.68
C LYS A 22 -22.10 -11.47 -16.13
N LYS A 23 -23.17 -10.69 -16.39
CA LYS A 23 -23.69 -10.44 -17.74
C LYS A 23 -22.68 -9.74 -18.65
N ILE A 24 -21.93 -8.75 -18.15
CA ILE A 24 -20.94 -8.01 -18.94
C ILE A 24 -19.82 -8.95 -19.41
N LEU A 25 -19.21 -9.71 -18.49
CA LEU A 25 -18.12 -10.62 -18.83
C LEU A 25 -18.57 -11.79 -19.71
N GLN A 26 -19.76 -12.35 -19.50
CA GLN A 26 -20.31 -13.42 -20.35
C GLN A 26 -20.69 -12.95 -21.77
N ARG A 27 -21.03 -11.67 -21.95
CA ARG A 27 -21.21 -11.07 -23.29
C ARG A 27 -19.88 -10.86 -24.01
N ALA A 28 -18.83 -10.49 -23.29
CA ALA A 28 -17.50 -10.26 -23.85
C ALA A 28 -16.73 -11.56 -24.14
N LEU A 29 -16.92 -12.61 -23.33
CA LEU A 29 -16.18 -13.88 -23.43
C LEU A 29 -17.10 -15.09 -23.37
N LYS A 30 -17.11 -15.88 -24.46
CA LYS A 30 -17.88 -17.13 -24.58
C LYS A 30 -17.55 -18.15 -23.49
N ASN A 31 -16.27 -18.25 -23.10
CA ASN A 31 -15.78 -19.19 -22.11
C ASN A 31 -15.20 -18.45 -20.89
N VAL A 32 -16.06 -18.18 -19.90
CA VAL A 32 -15.65 -17.62 -18.60
C VAL A 32 -16.45 -18.29 -17.48
N THR A 33 -15.79 -18.61 -16.35
CA THR A 33 -16.48 -19.06 -15.13
C THR A 33 -16.32 -18.00 -14.06
N ILE A 34 -17.44 -17.52 -13.51
CA ILE A 34 -17.47 -16.48 -12.47
C ILE A 34 -18.18 -17.08 -11.26
N SER A 35 -17.53 -17.03 -10.10
CA SER A 35 -18.05 -17.46 -8.82
C SER A 35 -17.92 -16.33 -7.82
N PHE A 36 -18.98 -16.11 -7.03
CA PHE A 36 -19.00 -15.13 -5.96
C PHE A 36 -18.97 -15.85 -4.61
N ARG A 37 -18.30 -15.25 -3.63
CA ARG A 37 -18.39 -15.59 -2.22
C ARG A 37 -18.49 -14.28 -1.45
N ASP A 38 -19.56 -14.12 -0.68
CA ASP A 38 -19.67 -13.02 0.27
C ASP A 38 -18.78 -13.36 1.48
N ALA A 39 -18.13 -12.34 2.04
CA ALA A 39 -17.19 -12.46 3.14
C ALA A 39 -17.46 -11.39 4.20
N GLU A 40 -16.66 -11.41 5.26
CA GLU A 40 -16.71 -10.44 6.36
C GLU A 40 -16.59 -8.99 5.86
N GLU A 41 -17.13 -8.04 6.63
CA GLU A 41 -17.20 -6.60 6.29
C GLU A 41 -17.94 -6.28 4.97
N ASN A 42 -18.94 -7.08 4.60
CA ASN A 42 -19.72 -6.94 3.36
C ASN A 42 -18.87 -7.02 2.07
N ALA A 43 -17.67 -7.61 2.13
CA ALA A 43 -16.79 -7.76 0.98
C ALA A 43 -17.25 -8.88 0.05
N ILE A 44 -17.14 -8.67 -1.27
CA ILE A 44 -17.35 -9.74 -2.27
C ILE A 44 -16.01 -10.25 -2.78
N TRP A 45 -15.80 -11.57 -2.64
CA TRP A 45 -14.75 -12.30 -3.33
C TRP A 45 -15.28 -12.83 -4.67
N ILE A 46 -14.71 -12.35 -5.76
CA ILE A 46 -15.05 -12.74 -7.12
C ILE A 46 -13.91 -13.60 -7.67
N ARG A 47 -14.16 -14.89 -7.89
CA ARG A 47 -13.23 -15.79 -8.58
C ARG A 47 -13.61 -15.89 -10.05
N ILE A 48 -12.68 -15.56 -10.94
CA ILE A 48 -12.88 -15.56 -12.39
C ILE A 48 -11.87 -16.51 -13.05
N ALA A 49 -12.35 -17.59 -13.66
CA ALA A 49 -11.54 -18.45 -14.52
C ALA A 49 -11.75 -18.05 -15.98
N TRP A 50 -10.65 -17.80 -16.70
CA TRP A 50 -10.66 -17.29 -18.06
C TRP A 50 -10.42 -18.42 -19.07
N GLY A 51 -11.20 -18.44 -20.16
CA GLY A 51 -10.97 -19.26 -21.35
C GLY A 51 -10.80 -18.39 -22.59
N THR A 52 -10.44 -19.00 -23.73
CA THR A 52 -10.46 -18.32 -25.03
C THR A 52 -11.73 -18.69 -25.80
N GLN A 53 -11.94 -18.17 -27.01
CA GLN A 53 -13.07 -18.55 -27.85
C GLN A 53 -13.13 -20.07 -28.14
N CYS A 54 -11.96 -20.73 -28.16
CA CYS A 54 -11.81 -22.15 -28.51
C CYS A 54 -11.44 -23.04 -27.30
N THR A 55 -11.07 -22.49 -26.15
CA THR A 55 -10.66 -23.28 -24.97
C THR A 55 -11.56 -23.08 -23.76
N LYS A 56 -11.77 -24.16 -23.00
CA LYS A 56 -12.51 -24.13 -21.73
C LYS A 56 -11.80 -23.22 -20.70
N PRO A 57 -12.53 -22.62 -19.74
CA PRO A 57 -11.92 -21.76 -18.72
C PRO A 57 -10.89 -22.49 -17.86
N ASN A 58 -9.70 -21.89 -17.70
CA ASN A 58 -8.62 -22.47 -16.92
C ASN A 58 -8.85 -22.27 -15.41
N GLN A 59 -9.33 -23.33 -14.74
CA GLN A 59 -9.64 -23.31 -13.31
C GLN A 59 -8.40 -23.23 -12.41
N TYR A 60 -7.20 -23.55 -12.91
CA TYR A 60 -5.93 -23.52 -12.17
C TYR A 60 -5.26 -22.15 -12.18
N LYS A 61 -5.66 -21.25 -13.09
CA LYS A 61 -5.12 -19.88 -13.18
C LYS A 61 -6.26 -18.83 -13.14
N PRO A 62 -7.08 -18.81 -12.09
CA PRO A 62 -8.12 -17.81 -11.92
C PRO A 62 -7.52 -16.44 -11.56
N THR A 63 -8.28 -15.38 -11.80
CA THR A 63 -8.11 -14.08 -11.17
C THR A 63 -9.09 -13.98 -10.01
N TYR A 64 -8.61 -13.54 -8.84
CA TYR A 64 -9.51 -13.13 -7.75
C TYR A 64 -9.59 -11.60 -7.70
N VAL A 65 -10.80 -11.10 -7.50
CA VAL A 65 -11.09 -9.70 -7.16
C VAL A 65 -11.73 -9.68 -5.79
N VAL A 66 -11.32 -8.75 -4.93
CA VAL A 66 -12.01 -8.43 -3.67
C VAL A 66 -12.48 -7.00 -3.77
N HIS A 67 -13.79 -6.79 -3.66
CA HIS A 67 -14.43 -5.49 -3.72
C HIS A 67 -15.24 -5.24 -2.45
N TYR A 68 -15.05 -4.05 -1.88
CA TYR A 68 -15.78 -3.57 -0.71
C TYR A 68 -16.77 -2.51 -1.19
N PRO A 69 -18.10 -2.76 -1.16
CA PRO A 69 -19.12 -1.88 -1.75
C PRO A 69 -19.11 -0.46 -1.20
N GLN A 70 -18.73 -0.31 0.08
CA GLN A 70 -18.65 0.97 0.79
C GLN A 70 -17.38 1.78 0.43
N THR A 71 -16.55 1.30 -0.50
CA THR A 71 -15.29 1.96 -0.87
C THR A 71 -15.09 2.00 -2.39
N PRO A 72 -14.38 3.02 -2.93
CA PRO A 72 -14.04 3.09 -4.35
C PRO A 72 -12.95 2.09 -4.78
N TYR A 73 -12.55 1.16 -3.91
CA TYR A 73 -11.39 0.30 -4.11
C TYR A 73 -11.78 -1.15 -4.46
N ALA A 74 -10.96 -1.75 -5.34
CA ALA A 74 -11.06 -3.16 -5.71
C ALA A 74 -9.64 -3.75 -5.83
N PHE A 75 -9.36 -4.78 -5.03
CA PHE A 75 -8.08 -5.48 -5.02
C PHE A 75 -8.11 -6.61 -6.05
N THR A 76 -7.08 -6.74 -6.89
CA THR A 76 -7.06 -7.73 -7.97
C THR A 76 -5.78 -8.57 -7.97
N SER A 77 -5.93 -9.88 -8.17
CA SER A 77 -4.82 -10.83 -8.31
C SER A 77 -4.77 -11.37 -9.74
N SER A 78 -4.17 -10.59 -10.65
CA SER A 78 -4.02 -11.00 -12.04
C SER A 78 -2.57 -11.08 -12.51
N ARG A 79 -2.24 -12.19 -13.18
CA ARG A 79 -1.02 -12.34 -13.98
C ARG A 79 -1.26 -12.01 -15.47
N LEU A 80 -2.52 -11.93 -15.90
CA LEU A 80 -2.92 -11.75 -17.29
C LEU A 80 -3.22 -10.28 -17.57
N LYS A 81 -2.18 -9.53 -17.99
CA LYS A 81 -2.27 -8.08 -18.29
C LYS A 81 -3.32 -7.76 -19.36
N SER A 82 -3.50 -8.62 -20.36
CA SER A 82 -4.46 -8.44 -21.47
C SER A 82 -5.92 -8.41 -21.03
N ILE A 83 -6.27 -9.02 -19.90
CA ILE A 83 -7.65 -9.11 -19.42
C ILE A 83 -8.01 -7.94 -18.49
N MET A 84 -7.02 -7.21 -17.97
CA MET A 84 -7.23 -6.06 -17.08
C MET A 84 -8.11 -4.93 -17.63
N PRO A 85 -8.02 -4.50 -18.90
CA PRO A 85 -8.96 -3.49 -19.42
C PRO A 85 -10.42 -3.99 -19.40
N LEU A 86 -10.67 -5.23 -19.81
CA LEU A 86 -12.02 -5.83 -19.80
C LEU A 86 -12.55 -6.01 -18.37
N LEU A 87 -11.71 -6.49 -17.45
CA LEU A 87 -12.08 -6.64 -16.05
C LEU A 87 -12.37 -5.27 -15.41
N GLY A 88 -11.56 -4.26 -15.70
CA GLY A 88 -11.76 -2.89 -15.25
C GLY A 88 -13.11 -2.33 -15.72
N GLN A 89 -13.38 -2.40 -17.02
CA GLN A 89 -14.68 -1.98 -17.59
C GLN A 89 -15.86 -2.73 -16.95
N ALA A 90 -15.75 -4.04 -16.74
CA ALA A 90 -16.81 -4.83 -16.12
C ALA A 90 -17.05 -4.43 -14.66
N LEU A 91 -16.00 -4.10 -13.89
CA LEU A 91 -16.13 -3.56 -12.54
C LEU A 91 -16.79 -2.17 -12.58
N THR A 92 -16.22 -1.23 -13.34
CA THR A 92 -16.71 0.16 -13.47
C THR A 92 -18.20 0.23 -13.80
N VAL A 93 -18.64 -0.51 -14.82
CA VAL A 93 -20.06 -0.50 -15.25
C VAL A 93 -20.96 -1.22 -14.25
N ALA A 94 -20.50 -2.32 -13.64
CA ALA A 94 -21.32 -3.05 -12.66
C ALA A 94 -21.49 -2.26 -11.34
N SER A 95 -20.48 -1.50 -10.91
CA SER A 95 -20.52 -0.69 -9.68
C SER A 95 -21.08 0.72 -9.90
N LYS A 96 -21.64 1.04 -11.08
CA LYS A 96 -22.11 2.39 -11.49
C LYS A 96 -21.03 3.49 -11.40
N HIS A 97 -19.74 3.16 -11.40
CA HIS A 97 -18.66 4.16 -11.35
C HIS A 97 -18.33 4.69 -12.75
N HIS A 98 -17.70 5.88 -12.85
CA HIS A 98 -17.32 6.46 -14.14
C HIS A 98 -15.96 5.95 -14.68
N GLN A 99 -14.98 5.77 -13.79
CA GLN A 99 -13.61 5.44 -14.16
C GLN A 99 -12.98 4.46 -13.16
N ILE A 100 -12.06 3.62 -13.62
CA ILE A 100 -11.16 2.84 -12.77
C ILE A 100 -9.71 3.18 -13.12
N VAL A 101 -8.90 3.45 -12.10
CA VAL A 101 -7.47 3.76 -12.23
C VAL A 101 -6.67 2.72 -11.45
N LYS A 102 -5.62 2.19 -12.06
CA LYS A 102 -4.71 1.27 -11.37
C LYS A 102 -3.77 2.08 -10.48
N MET A 103 -3.82 1.86 -9.17
CA MET A 103 -2.81 2.38 -8.24
C MET A 103 -1.47 1.67 -8.43
N ASP A 104 -0.36 2.38 -8.19
CA ASP A 104 1.00 1.82 -8.20
C ASP A 104 1.39 1.18 -6.86
N LEU A 105 0.41 0.53 -6.22
CA LEU A 105 0.55 -0.26 -5.00
C LEU A 105 0.38 -1.75 -5.29
N ARG A 106 1.25 -2.57 -4.70
CA ARG A 106 1.31 -4.02 -4.82
C ARG A 106 2.00 -4.62 -3.60
N SER A 107 1.35 -5.62 -3.01
CA SER A 107 1.88 -6.52 -1.99
C SER A 107 1.37 -7.94 -2.26
N ARG A 108 1.89 -8.96 -1.56
CA ARG A 108 1.27 -10.29 -1.45
C ARG A 108 0.17 -10.33 -0.37
N HIS A 109 0.18 -9.36 0.54
CA HIS A 109 -0.65 -9.31 1.75
C HIS A 109 -1.87 -8.38 1.55
N LEU A 110 -3.07 -8.96 1.44
CA LEU A 110 -4.31 -8.22 1.14
C LEU A 110 -4.75 -7.34 2.32
N ASP A 111 -4.63 -7.86 3.52
CA ASP A 111 -4.75 -7.17 4.82
C ASP A 111 -3.88 -5.91 4.87
N SER A 112 -2.63 -6.02 4.44
CA SER A 112 -1.68 -4.91 4.46
C SER A 112 -1.97 -3.88 3.35
N LEU A 113 -2.44 -4.32 2.18
CA LEU A 113 -2.96 -3.42 1.14
C LEU A 113 -4.20 -2.66 1.62
N LYS A 114 -5.14 -3.36 2.28
CA LYS A 114 -6.33 -2.78 2.88
C LYS A 114 -5.96 -1.73 3.92
N ALA A 115 -5.06 -2.06 4.85
CA ALA A 115 -4.62 -1.14 5.91
C ALA A 115 -4.01 0.16 5.36
N ILE A 116 -3.17 0.06 4.31
CA ILE A 116 -2.57 1.21 3.62
C ILE A 116 -3.65 2.02 2.87
N VAL A 117 -4.46 1.37 2.05
CA VAL A 117 -5.41 2.05 1.14
C VAL A 117 -6.59 2.67 1.88
N PHE A 118 -7.10 1.99 2.91
CA PHE A 118 -8.18 2.51 3.76
C PHE A 118 -7.66 3.44 4.86
N LYS A 119 -6.34 3.70 4.91
CA LYS A 119 -5.72 4.54 5.95
C LYS A 119 -6.06 4.08 7.37
N GLN A 120 -6.29 2.78 7.57
CA GLN A 120 -6.52 2.20 8.90
C GLN A 120 -5.24 2.24 9.76
N TYR A 121 -4.09 2.43 9.12
CA TYR A 121 -2.83 2.79 9.77
C TYR A 121 -2.76 4.28 10.18
N ASP A 122 -3.48 5.18 9.50
CA ASP A 122 -3.64 6.59 9.92
C ASP A 122 -4.67 6.67 11.08
N GLN A 123 -4.56 5.79 12.09
CA GLN A 123 -4.93 6.16 13.45
C GLN A 123 -3.97 7.27 13.86
N THR A 124 -4.38 8.48 13.50
CA THR A 124 -3.95 9.79 13.98
C THR A 124 -2.58 9.84 14.68
N PHE A 125 -1.69 10.66 14.12
CA PHE A 125 -0.65 11.34 14.88
C PHE A 125 -1.32 12.26 15.93
N GLU A 126 -1.93 11.67 16.97
CA GLU A 126 -2.60 12.42 18.02
C GLU A 126 -1.56 13.16 18.85
N ASN A 127 -1.44 14.45 18.54
CA ASN A 127 -0.85 15.47 19.38
C ASN A 127 -1.69 15.70 20.66
N HIS A 128 -2.02 14.63 21.38
CA HIS A 128 -2.82 14.63 22.60
C HIS A 128 -2.22 13.69 23.65
N ASN A 129 -1.16 14.16 24.30
CA ASN A 129 -0.84 14.02 25.73
C ASN A 129 -1.49 12.84 26.49
N SER A 130 -1.34 11.61 26.00
CA SER A 130 -1.73 10.40 26.70
C SER A 130 -0.49 9.85 27.41
N THR A 131 -0.22 10.42 28.59
CA THR A 131 0.85 9.97 29.49
C THR A 131 0.53 8.59 30.07
N THR A 132 0.64 7.58 29.23
CA THR A 132 0.86 6.19 29.61
C THR A 132 2.23 5.84 29.09
N PRO A 133 3.28 5.77 29.93
CA PRO A 133 4.54 5.18 29.52
C PRO A 133 4.21 3.77 29.03
N LEU A 134 4.52 3.48 27.77
CA LEU A 134 4.47 2.11 27.27
C LEU A 134 5.50 1.33 28.08
N GLN A 135 5.01 0.65 29.12
CA GLN A 135 5.81 -0.18 30.00
C GLN A 135 6.52 -1.18 29.09
N GLU A 136 7.83 -1.02 29.00
CA GLU A 136 8.67 -1.75 28.06
C GLU A 136 8.36 -3.23 28.22
N ARG A 137 7.80 -3.86 27.18
CA ARG A 137 7.42 -5.28 27.23
C ARG A 137 8.67 -6.14 27.06
N CYS A 138 9.66 -5.88 27.90
CA CYS A 138 10.67 -6.82 28.31
C CYS A 138 9.96 -8.11 28.69
N LEU A 139 10.03 -9.09 27.78
CA LEU A 139 9.84 -10.48 28.14
C LEU A 139 10.74 -10.72 29.35
N GLY A 140 10.15 -11.18 30.46
CA GLY A 140 10.76 -11.24 31.79
C GLY A 140 11.91 -12.25 31.90
N LEU A 141 12.93 -12.09 31.06
CA LEU A 141 14.28 -12.56 31.26
C LEU A 141 14.94 -11.52 32.14
N ASP A 142 14.81 -11.71 33.44
CA ASP A 142 15.64 -11.07 34.46
C ASP A 142 17.07 -11.61 34.30
N VAL A 143 17.73 -11.21 33.21
CA VAL A 143 19.15 -11.48 32.97
C VAL A 143 19.87 -10.61 33.96
N ASN A 144 20.45 -11.25 34.98
CA ASN A 144 21.29 -10.64 35.99
C ASN A 144 22.42 -9.83 35.32
N MET A 145 22.13 -8.54 35.10
CA MET A 145 23.00 -7.58 34.44
C MET A 145 24.06 -7.16 35.44
N ASP A 146 25.32 -7.39 35.09
CA ASP A 146 26.46 -6.99 35.91
C ASP A 146 26.40 -5.48 36.17
N SER A 147 26.37 -5.09 37.44
CA SER A 147 26.19 -3.70 37.89
C SER A 147 27.31 -2.75 37.42
N ARG A 148 28.34 -3.28 36.77
CA ARG A 148 29.47 -2.57 36.16
C ARG A 148 29.22 -2.18 34.70
N ILE A 149 28.13 -2.62 34.08
CA ILE A 149 27.76 -2.26 32.70
C ILE A 149 27.14 -0.86 32.68
N ILE A 150 27.92 0.12 32.26
CA ILE A 150 27.46 1.51 32.07
C ILE A 150 26.85 1.64 30.67
N HIS A 151 25.60 2.11 30.60
CA HIS A 151 24.91 2.36 29.32
C HIS A 151 25.27 3.75 28.77
N GLU A 152 26.49 3.91 28.25
CA GLU A 152 27.05 5.21 27.83
C GLU A 152 26.16 5.99 26.83
N ASN A 153 25.36 5.30 26.02
CA ASN A 153 24.51 5.87 24.98
C ASN A 153 22.99 5.79 25.28
N GLU A 154 22.58 5.64 26.54
CA GLU A 154 21.16 5.52 26.93
C GLU A 154 20.31 6.71 26.43
N VAL A 155 20.77 7.94 26.67
CA VAL A 155 20.09 9.19 26.23
C VAL A 155 19.91 9.25 24.70
N GLU A 156 20.92 8.81 23.94
CA GLU A 156 20.84 8.80 22.47
C GLU A 156 19.93 7.68 21.96
N LYS A 157 19.95 6.51 22.60
CA LYS A 157 19.03 5.40 22.31
C LYS A 157 17.57 5.82 22.52
N GLU A 158 17.26 6.49 23.64
CA GLU A 158 15.93 7.07 23.90
C GLU A 158 15.54 8.12 22.86
N ARG A 159 16.46 8.99 22.46
CA ARG A 159 16.24 10.01 21.41
C ARG A 159 15.89 9.37 20.07
N VAL A 160 16.67 8.37 19.65
CA VAL A 160 16.47 7.61 18.41
C VAL A 160 15.13 6.86 18.44
N GLN A 161 14.81 6.21 19.55
CA GLN A 161 13.55 5.47 19.72
C GLN A 161 12.34 6.41 19.59
N ARG A 162 12.35 7.54 20.30
CA ARG A 162 11.28 8.56 20.25
C ARG A 162 11.04 9.10 18.84
N ILE A 163 12.10 9.51 18.15
CA ILE A 163 12.02 10.01 16.76
C ILE A 163 11.51 8.92 15.80
N THR A 164 11.86 7.66 16.06
CA THR A 164 11.38 6.52 15.28
C THR A 164 9.88 6.29 15.51
N GLN A 165 9.40 6.40 16.75
CA GLN A 165 7.96 6.34 17.10
C GLN A 165 7.18 7.53 16.50
N GLU A 166 7.72 8.74 16.57
CA GLU A 166 7.15 9.94 15.91
C GLU A 166 7.05 9.78 14.38
N SER A 167 7.96 9.00 13.77
CA SER A 167 8.02 8.81 12.31
C SER A 167 7.22 7.60 11.79
N PHE A 168 7.15 6.52 12.57
CA PHE A 168 6.57 5.22 12.18
C PHE A 168 5.52 4.69 13.18
N GLY A 169 5.03 5.52 14.11
CA GLY A 169 4.07 5.13 15.15
C GLY A 169 4.55 3.99 16.07
N ASP A 170 3.72 3.67 17.05
CA ASP A 170 3.96 2.52 17.94
C ASP A 170 3.48 1.19 17.33
N TYR A 171 2.47 1.23 16.46
CA TYR A 171 1.84 0.04 15.90
C TYR A 171 2.73 -0.74 14.91
N PRO A 172 2.51 -2.05 14.74
CA PRO A 172 3.14 -2.85 13.71
C PRO A 172 2.86 -2.29 12.32
N GLN A 173 3.87 -2.19 11.48
CA GLN A 173 3.70 -1.65 10.13
C GLN A 173 2.94 -2.63 9.21
N PRO A 174 2.29 -2.17 8.13
CA PRO A 174 1.75 -3.06 7.11
C PRO A 174 2.87 -3.79 6.34
N GLN A 175 2.60 -5.01 5.86
CA GLN A 175 3.56 -5.83 5.13
C GLN A 175 3.64 -5.44 3.65
N LEU A 176 4.82 -4.95 3.26
CA LEU A 176 5.17 -4.55 1.91
C LEU A 176 6.54 -5.14 1.55
N GLU A 177 6.67 -5.78 0.37
CA GLU A 177 7.91 -6.50 0.06
C GLU A 177 9.00 -5.65 -0.60
N PHE A 178 8.63 -4.51 -1.18
CA PHE A 178 9.55 -3.69 -1.96
C PHE A 178 9.08 -2.25 -2.11
N ALA A 179 10.05 -1.34 -2.24
CA ALA A 179 9.86 0.03 -2.71
C ALA A 179 11.01 0.39 -3.66
N GLN A 180 10.73 1.23 -4.66
CA GLN A 180 11.65 1.55 -5.73
C GLN A 180 11.65 3.06 -6.00
N TYR A 181 12.82 3.68 -5.88
CA TYR A 181 13.04 5.10 -6.11
C TYR A 181 13.88 5.28 -7.38
N LYS A 182 13.31 5.97 -8.37
CA LYS A 182 14.00 6.36 -9.60
C LYS A 182 14.28 7.86 -9.57
N LEU A 183 15.54 8.23 -9.46
CA LEU A 183 16.02 9.61 -9.55
C LEU A 183 16.41 9.93 -10.99
N GLU A 184 15.89 11.03 -11.53
CA GLU A 184 16.26 11.63 -12.82
C GLU A 184 16.53 13.12 -12.59
N THR A 185 17.79 13.49 -12.34
CA THR A 185 18.24 14.87 -12.03
C THR A 185 19.31 15.34 -13.02
N LYS A 186 19.36 16.63 -13.33
CA LYS A 186 20.46 17.23 -14.10
C LYS A 186 21.55 17.71 -13.14
N PHE A 187 22.81 17.56 -13.54
CA PHE A 187 23.91 18.14 -12.77
C PHE A 187 23.83 19.68 -12.85
N LYS A 188 23.43 20.32 -11.75
CA LYS A 188 23.46 21.77 -11.57
C LYS A 188 24.77 22.14 -10.86
N SER A 189 25.56 23.00 -11.47
CA SER A 189 26.82 23.51 -10.93
C SER A 189 26.78 25.02 -10.97
N ASP A 190 26.84 25.64 -9.80
CA ASP A 190 26.90 27.11 -9.67
C ASP A 190 28.31 27.65 -10.00
N LEU A 191 29.30 26.76 -10.13
CA LEU A 191 30.63 27.06 -10.63
C LEU A 191 30.63 27.08 -12.16
N ASN A 192 30.80 28.28 -12.73
CA ASN A 192 31.00 28.52 -14.16
C ASN A 192 32.17 27.65 -14.68
N GLY A 193 31.91 26.76 -15.64
CA GLY A 193 32.94 25.94 -16.29
C GLY A 193 33.11 24.51 -15.74
N GLY A 194 32.23 24.03 -14.86
CA GLY A 194 32.27 22.63 -14.42
C GLY A 194 32.04 21.64 -15.58
N ILE A 195 32.94 20.67 -15.77
CA ILE A 195 32.97 19.67 -16.87
C ILE A 195 31.65 18.89 -17.05
N LEU A 196 30.83 18.80 -16.00
CA LEU A 196 29.55 18.09 -15.99
C LEU A 196 28.33 19.02 -16.19
N ALA A 197 28.48 20.34 -16.10
CA ALA A 197 27.38 21.31 -16.20
C ALA A 197 26.78 21.39 -17.62
N GLU A 198 27.60 21.15 -18.64
CA GLU A 198 27.17 21.15 -20.05
C GLU A 198 26.51 19.82 -20.48
N ARG A 199 26.53 18.79 -19.64
CA ARG A 199 25.95 17.48 -19.99
C ARG A 199 24.42 17.57 -20.01
N LYS A 200 23.85 17.54 -21.23
CA LYS A 200 22.40 17.49 -21.47
C LYS A 200 21.72 16.24 -20.90
N GLU A 201 22.46 15.14 -20.70
CA GLU A 201 21.91 13.90 -20.17
C GLU A 201 21.72 13.93 -18.64
N PRO A 202 20.54 13.52 -18.13
CA PRO A 202 20.29 13.46 -16.69
C PRO A 202 21.01 12.28 -16.04
N LEU A 203 21.50 12.51 -14.82
CA LEU A 203 21.92 11.49 -13.87
C LEU A 203 20.71 10.61 -13.51
N ARG A 204 20.89 9.30 -13.68
CA ARG A 204 19.85 8.28 -13.49
C ARG A 204 20.29 7.33 -12.39
N CYS A 205 19.65 7.40 -11.22
CA CYS A 205 19.85 6.45 -10.13
C CYS A 205 18.57 5.64 -9.89
N LEU A 206 18.72 4.35 -9.57
CA LEU A 206 17.62 3.45 -9.24
C LEU A 206 17.95 2.70 -7.96
N ILE A 207 17.24 3.04 -6.89
CA ILE A 207 17.34 2.36 -5.60
C ILE A 207 16.11 1.45 -5.48
N LYS A 208 16.32 0.17 -5.15
CA LYS A 208 15.25 -0.79 -4.91
C LYS A 208 15.48 -1.49 -3.57
N PHE A 209 14.60 -1.20 -2.62
CA PHE A 209 14.54 -1.93 -1.37
C PHE A 209 13.72 -3.21 -1.55
N SER A 210 14.12 -4.29 -0.90
CA SER A 210 13.29 -5.49 -0.79
C SER A 210 13.54 -6.20 0.53
N SER A 211 12.47 -6.62 1.19
CA SER A 211 12.46 -7.33 2.47
C SER A 211 11.14 -8.09 2.58
N PRO A 212 11.02 -9.19 3.34
CA PRO A 212 9.71 -9.76 3.66
C PRO A 212 8.76 -8.76 4.33
N HIS A 213 9.30 -7.82 5.11
CA HIS A 213 8.56 -6.78 5.83
C HIS A 213 9.33 -5.46 5.76
N LEU A 214 9.22 -4.74 4.63
CA LEU A 214 10.05 -3.55 4.37
C LEU A 214 9.85 -2.43 5.38
N LEU A 215 8.62 -2.10 5.74
CA LEU A 215 8.33 -0.95 6.58
C LEU A 215 8.83 -1.15 8.02
N GLU A 216 8.67 -2.34 8.59
CA GLU A 216 9.23 -2.70 9.90
C GLU A 216 10.77 -2.75 9.86
N ALA A 217 11.35 -3.27 8.77
CA ALA A 217 12.80 -3.22 8.57
C ALA A 217 13.32 -1.77 8.54
N LEU A 218 12.64 -0.86 7.84
CA LEU A 218 12.96 0.58 7.84
C LEU A 218 12.83 1.19 9.23
N LYS A 219 11.73 0.93 9.96
CA LYS A 219 11.53 1.34 11.36
C LYS A 219 12.68 0.88 12.27
N SER A 220 13.22 -0.33 12.04
CA SER A 220 14.32 -0.89 12.84
C SER A 220 15.72 -0.34 12.53
N LEU A 221 15.94 0.34 11.39
CA LEU A 221 17.30 0.73 10.96
C LEU A 221 18.01 1.67 11.93
N ALA A 222 17.30 2.70 12.42
CA ALA A 222 17.90 3.68 13.31
C ALA A 222 18.10 3.15 14.75
N PRO A 223 17.11 2.47 15.39
CA PRO A 223 17.32 1.79 16.66
C PRO A 223 18.43 0.73 16.64
N ALA A 224 18.70 0.10 15.49
CA ALA A 224 19.79 -0.84 15.31
C ALA A 224 21.17 -0.20 15.02
N GLY A 225 21.26 1.14 14.95
CA GLY A 225 22.51 1.85 14.63
C GLY A 225 23.01 1.68 13.19
N ILE A 226 22.14 1.25 12.26
CA ILE A 226 22.49 1.03 10.84
C ILE A 226 22.34 2.31 10.02
N ALA A 227 21.52 3.27 10.49
CA ALA A 227 21.29 4.56 9.85
C ALA A 227 21.00 5.64 10.89
N ASP A 228 21.34 6.89 10.57
CA ASP A 228 21.12 8.03 11.47
C ASP A 228 19.63 8.39 11.60
N ALA A 229 19.22 8.85 12.79
CA ALA A 229 17.90 9.41 13.04
C ALA A 229 17.91 10.95 12.95
N PRO A 230 16.95 11.58 12.23
CA PRO A 230 15.75 10.99 11.64
C PRO A 230 15.97 10.35 10.26
N LEU A 231 15.24 9.27 9.99
CA LEU A 231 15.23 8.63 8.67
C LEU A 231 14.57 9.54 7.62
N SER A 232 15.03 9.43 6.37
CA SER A 232 14.58 10.29 5.28
C SER A 232 13.05 10.25 5.10
N PRO A 233 12.37 11.41 4.96
CA PRO A 233 10.93 11.47 4.67
C PRO A 233 10.50 10.69 3.42
N LEU A 234 11.43 10.42 2.49
CA LEU A 234 11.18 9.57 1.33
C LEU A 234 10.84 8.12 1.73
N LEU A 235 11.42 7.62 2.82
CA LEU A 235 11.25 6.26 3.35
C LEU A 235 10.05 6.17 4.31
N THR A 236 9.83 7.20 5.14
CA THR A 236 8.70 7.22 6.09
C THR A 236 7.35 7.42 5.40
N CYS A 237 7.30 8.18 4.29
CA CYS A 237 6.03 8.48 3.61
C CYS A 237 5.45 7.36 2.70
N ILE A 238 6.07 6.17 2.67
CA ILE A 238 5.64 5.06 1.79
C ILE A 238 4.16 4.65 2.04
N PRO A 239 3.70 4.44 3.30
CA PRO A 239 2.29 4.09 3.55
C PRO A 239 1.36 5.21 3.12
N ASN A 240 1.65 6.44 3.55
CA ASN A 240 0.80 7.62 3.35
C ASN A 240 0.60 7.97 1.86
N LYS A 241 1.57 7.65 1.01
CA LYS A 241 1.47 7.82 -0.45
C LYS A 241 0.81 6.63 -1.17
N GLY A 242 0.69 5.46 -0.54
CA GLY A 242 0.04 4.30 -1.10
C GLY A 242 0.61 3.85 -2.45
N MET A 243 1.94 3.77 -2.58
CA MET A 243 2.61 3.33 -3.82
C MET A 243 4.00 2.73 -3.57
N ASN A 244 4.42 1.77 -4.40
CA ASN A 244 5.77 1.17 -4.34
C ASN A 244 6.80 1.94 -5.20
N TYR A 245 6.35 2.73 -6.18
CA TYR A 245 7.22 3.31 -7.22
C TYR A 245 7.26 4.83 -7.09
N PHE A 246 8.42 5.35 -6.73
CA PHE A 246 8.66 6.78 -6.56
C PHE A 246 9.55 7.29 -7.69
N LYS A 247 9.13 8.36 -8.37
CA LYS A 247 9.96 9.05 -9.36
C LYS A 247 10.33 10.43 -8.86
N ILE A 248 11.61 10.60 -8.54
CA ILE A 248 12.19 11.88 -8.11
C ILE A 248 12.78 12.55 -9.34
N ARG A 249 12.47 13.82 -9.52
CA ARG A 249 13.07 14.67 -10.55
C ARG A 249 13.40 16.03 -9.96
N ASP A 250 14.13 16.82 -10.72
CA ASP A 250 14.19 18.26 -10.50
C ASP A 250 12.82 18.90 -10.77
N LYS A 251 12.49 19.93 -9.98
CA LYS A 251 11.53 20.98 -10.36
C LYS A 251 12.18 21.94 -11.35
#